data_AF-A0A9W6WLG1-F1
#
_entry.id   AF-A0A9W6WLG1-F1
#
_cell.length_a   1.000
_cell.length_b   1.000
_cell.length_c   1.000
_cell.angle_alpha   90.00
_cell.angle_beta   90.00
_cell.angle_gamma   90.00
#
_symmetry.space_group_name_H-M   'P 1'
#
loop_
_entity.id
_entity.type
_entity.pdbx_description
1 polymer ?
#
loop_
_entity_poly.entity_id
_entity_poly.type
_entity_poly.pdbx_seq_one_letter_code
_entity_poly.pdbx_strand_id
1 'polypeptide(L)'
;MIRGWLNYIPNLFSKKDKPLRQIIRNFVGVVESGEMLFVVGRPGAGCSTLLKCAAGEIADLVSVDGEILYDGIPQKEMMEKFKGYVIYNPELDFHFPLITVKQTIDFALKTKTPAKRVDNMSRKEYVDSMRDLWCTVFGIRHTYATNVGNDFVRGVSGGERKRVSLVEALAMNASVYSFDNATRGLDASTALEFLFT
;
A
#
# COMPACT_ATOMS: atom_id res chain seq x y z
N MET A 1 44.52 -10.09 -50.86
CA MET A 1 43.11 -10.34 -51.20
C MET A 1 42.43 -10.93 -49.96
N ILE A 2 41.18 -10.53 -49.67
CA ILE A 2 40.37 -10.87 -48.46
C ILE A 2 40.51 -9.87 -47.28
N ARG A 3 40.06 -8.63 -47.50
CA ARG A 3 39.43 -7.77 -46.49
C ARG A 3 38.05 -7.43 -47.06
N GLY A 4 36.95 -7.98 -46.54
CA GLY A 4 35.65 -7.62 -47.11
C GLY A 4 34.39 -8.35 -46.67
N TRP A 5 34.30 -8.99 -45.50
CA TRP A 5 33.07 -9.73 -45.14
C TRP A 5 32.65 -9.67 -43.65
N LEU A 6 33.03 -8.63 -42.90
CA LEU A 6 32.68 -8.52 -41.46
C LEU A 6 32.00 -7.21 -41.04
N ASN A 7 31.52 -6.39 -41.99
CA ASN A 7 30.84 -5.11 -41.70
C ASN A 7 29.34 -5.10 -42.10
N TYR A 8 28.69 -6.25 -42.27
CA TYR A 8 27.30 -6.35 -42.74
C TYR A 8 26.33 -7.01 -41.75
N ILE A 9 26.47 -6.72 -40.45
CA ILE A 9 25.37 -6.93 -39.49
C ILE A 9 24.97 -5.56 -38.94
N PRO A 10 24.11 -4.80 -39.64
CA PRO A 10 23.53 -3.61 -39.04
C PRO A 10 22.55 -4.05 -37.95
N ASN A 11 22.86 -3.73 -36.69
CA ASN A 11 21.90 -3.38 -35.65
C ASN A 11 20.64 -4.27 -35.50
N LEU A 12 20.75 -5.60 -35.58
CA LEU A 12 19.62 -6.50 -35.23
C LEU A 12 19.25 -6.44 -33.73
N PHE A 13 20.11 -5.84 -32.90
CA PHE A 13 19.86 -5.58 -31.47
C PHE A 13 19.78 -4.08 -31.16
N SER A 14 19.29 -3.25 -32.09
CA SER A 14 18.75 -1.95 -31.67
C SER A 14 17.53 -2.23 -30.83
N LYS A 15 17.71 -2.19 -29.51
CA LYS A 15 16.66 -2.17 -28.51
C LYS A 15 15.80 -0.96 -28.89
N LYS A 16 14.71 -1.17 -29.64
CA LYS A 16 13.74 -0.10 -29.93
C LYS A 16 13.36 0.49 -28.58
N ASP A 17 13.80 1.70 -28.31
CA ASP A 17 13.39 2.44 -27.13
C ASP A 17 11.88 2.46 -27.14
N LYS A 18 11.28 1.69 -26.21
CA LYS A 18 9.83 1.69 -26.08
C LYS A 18 9.44 3.14 -25.80
N PRO A 19 8.51 3.73 -26.57
CA PRO A 19 8.13 5.12 -26.36
C PRO A 19 7.66 5.29 -24.93
N LEU A 20 8.31 6.20 -24.20
CA LEU A 20 7.94 6.51 -22.83
C LEU A 20 6.58 7.21 -22.84
N ARG A 21 5.67 6.73 -22.00
CA ARG A 21 4.34 7.34 -21.84
C ARG A 21 4.32 8.16 -20.55
N GLN A 22 4.06 9.45 -20.70
CA GLN A 22 3.78 10.31 -19.55
C GLN A 22 2.37 10.02 -19.01
N ILE A 23 2.32 9.50 -17.77
CA ILE A 23 1.06 9.08 -17.11
C ILE A 23 0.42 10.27 -16.38
N ILE A 24 1.18 10.95 -15.52
CA ILE A 24 0.76 12.15 -14.78
C ILE A 24 1.40 13.39 -15.42
N ARG A 25 0.63 14.47 -15.55
CA ARG A 25 1.06 15.71 -16.21
C ARG A 25 0.69 16.92 -15.37
N ASN A 26 1.67 17.79 -15.08
CA ASN A 26 1.48 19.10 -14.44
C ASN A 26 0.52 19.09 -13.25
N PHE A 27 0.71 18.13 -12.34
CA PHE A 27 -0.09 18.03 -11.13
C PHE A 27 0.53 18.90 -10.02
N VAL A 28 -0.28 19.72 -9.39
CA VAL A 28 0.08 20.52 -8.22
C VAL A 28 -1.06 20.38 -7.21
N GLY A 29 -0.73 20.12 -5.96
CA GLY A 29 -1.71 19.99 -4.90
C GLY A 29 -1.04 19.99 -3.53
N VAL A 30 -1.84 20.32 -2.51
CA VAL A 30 -1.49 20.26 -1.10
C VAL A 30 -2.64 19.54 -0.41
N VAL A 31 -2.30 18.68 0.55
CA VAL A 31 -3.26 17.99 1.42
C VAL A 31 -2.81 18.26 2.84
N GLU A 32 -3.67 18.93 3.61
CA GLU A 32 -3.37 19.26 5.01
C GLU A 32 -3.66 18.08 5.94
N SER A 33 -3.13 18.14 7.16
CA SER A 33 -3.39 17.12 8.16
C SER A 33 -4.89 17.06 8.49
N GLY A 34 -5.46 15.85 8.44
CA GLY A 34 -6.89 15.62 8.66
C GLY A 34 -7.75 15.75 7.41
N GLU A 35 -7.18 16.15 6.27
CA GLU A 35 -7.89 16.14 4.99
C GLU A 35 -7.79 14.78 4.30
N MET A 36 -8.82 14.46 3.52
CA MET A 36 -8.86 13.28 2.65
C MET A 36 -8.89 13.71 1.18
N LEU A 37 -7.86 13.32 0.42
CA LEU A 37 -7.83 13.53 -1.02
C LEU A 37 -8.50 12.35 -1.75
N PHE A 38 -9.65 12.60 -2.37
CA PHE A 38 -10.34 11.61 -3.19
C PHE A 38 -9.94 11.73 -4.67
N VAL A 39 -9.22 10.74 -5.20
CA VAL A 39 -8.72 10.73 -6.58
C VAL A 39 -9.63 9.88 -7.47
N VAL A 40 -10.32 10.53 -8.42
CA VAL A 40 -11.23 9.86 -9.37
C VAL A 40 -10.78 10.08 -10.80
N GLY A 41 -10.83 9.03 -11.60
CA GLY A 41 -10.52 9.10 -13.02
C GLY A 41 -11.06 7.90 -13.78
N ARG A 42 -11.14 8.02 -15.11
CA ARG A 42 -11.48 6.90 -16.00
C ARG A 42 -10.42 5.79 -15.85
N PRO A 43 -10.75 4.51 -16.13
CA PRO A 43 -9.77 3.44 -16.16
C PRO A 43 -8.55 3.83 -17.02
N GLY A 44 -7.35 3.72 -16.44
CA GLY A 44 -6.09 4.11 -17.09
C GLY A 44 -5.76 5.62 -17.06
N ALA A 45 -6.51 6.43 -16.31
CA ALA A 45 -6.21 7.86 -16.12
C ALA A 45 -4.97 8.12 -15.23
N GLY A 46 -4.47 7.10 -14.52
CA GLY A 46 -3.29 7.20 -13.67
C GLY A 46 -3.57 7.44 -12.18
N CYS A 47 -4.79 7.24 -11.69
CA CYS A 47 -5.12 7.40 -10.27
C CYS A 47 -4.20 6.57 -9.36
N SER A 48 -4.07 5.27 -9.63
CA SER A 48 -3.14 4.37 -8.94
C SER A 48 -1.67 4.85 -9.03
N THR A 49 -1.27 5.40 -10.19
CA THR A 49 0.09 5.95 -10.36
C THR A 49 0.30 7.20 -9.50
N LEU A 50 -0.68 8.10 -9.43
CA LEU A 50 -0.62 9.27 -8.55
C LEU A 50 -0.50 8.85 -7.08
N LEU A 51 -1.32 7.89 -6.65
CA LEU A 51 -1.30 7.33 -5.29
C LEU A 51 0.04 6.66 -4.94
N LYS A 52 0.63 5.90 -5.88
CA LYS A 52 1.97 5.32 -5.74
C LYS A 52 3.06 6.39 -5.65
N CYS A 53 3.03 7.40 -6.51
CA CYS A 53 3.96 8.53 -6.45
C CYS A 53 3.87 9.25 -5.10
N ALA A 54 2.64 9.54 -4.63
CA ALA A 54 2.41 10.18 -3.33
C ALA A 54 2.86 9.32 -2.15
N ALA A 55 2.89 7.99 -2.29
CA ALA A 55 3.38 7.07 -1.27
C ALA A 55 4.88 6.73 -1.40
N GLY A 56 5.57 7.24 -2.42
CA GLY A 56 6.99 6.93 -2.68
C GLY A 56 7.24 5.56 -3.30
N GLU A 57 6.20 4.86 -3.76
CA GLU A 57 6.27 3.57 -4.44
C GLU A 57 6.55 3.76 -5.95
N ILE A 58 7.76 4.26 -6.26
CA ILE A 58 8.15 4.70 -7.61
C ILE A 58 8.99 3.66 -8.40
N ALA A 59 9.23 2.47 -7.83
CA ALA A 59 10.11 1.46 -8.43
C ALA A 59 9.64 0.95 -9.81
N ASP A 60 8.32 0.99 -10.06
CA ASP A 60 7.72 0.58 -11.33
C ASP A 60 7.76 1.68 -12.42
N LEU A 61 8.24 2.88 -12.08
CA LEU A 61 8.25 4.05 -12.96
C LEU A 61 9.65 4.30 -13.52
N VAL A 62 9.72 4.81 -14.75
CA VAL A 62 11.00 5.14 -15.40
C VAL A 62 11.62 6.39 -14.78
N SER A 63 10.80 7.40 -14.54
CA SER A 63 11.18 8.63 -13.85
C SER A 63 9.95 9.28 -13.24
N VAL A 64 10.18 10.09 -12.20
CA VAL A 64 9.18 10.99 -11.61
C VAL A 64 9.82 12.37 -11.61
N ASP A 65 9.24 13.28 -12.37
CA ASP A 65 9.69 14.67 -12.46
C ASP A 65 8.82 15.54 -11.54
N GLY A 66 9.46 16.40 -10.75
CA GLY A 66 8.81 17.25 -9.75
C GLY A 66 9.31 16.98 -8.34
N GLU A 67 8.66 17.61 -7.37
CA GLU A 67 9.01 17.49 -5.95
C GLU A 67 7.77 17.12 -5.14
N ILE A 68 7.95 16.18 -4.21
CA ILE A 68 6.95 15.80 -3.21
C ILE A 68 7.57 16.05 -1.85
N LEU A 69 6.86 16.83 -1.03
CA LEU A 69 7.24 17.22 0.32
C LEU A 69 6.24 16.65 1.31
N TYR A 70 6.74 16.01 2.36
CA TYR A 70 5.94 15.54 3.50
C TYR A 70 6.22 16.46 4.67
N ASP A 71 5.32 17.41 4.93
CA ASP A 71 5.53 18.44 5.98
C ASP A 71 6.90 19.14 5.85
N GLY A 72 7.26 19.50 4.61
CA GLY A 72 8.56 20.10 4.28
C GLY A 72 9.73 19.14 4.11
N ILE A 73 9.57 17.83 4.41
CA ILE A 73 10.61 16.83 4.23
C ILE A 73 10.59 16.32 2.77
N PRO A 74 11.71 16.39 2.02
CA PRO A 74 11.77 15.84 0.66
C PRO A 74 11.49 14.34 0.63
N GLN A 75 10.76 13.87 -0.38
CA GLN A 75 10.37 12.47 -0.51
C GLN A 75 11.53 11.48 -0.38
N LYS A 76 12.70 11.81 -0.95
CA LYS A 76 13.88 10.96 -0.84
C LYS A 76 14.28 10.72 0.62
N GLU A 77 14.33 11.78 1.43
CA GLU A 77 14.66 11.68 2.85
C GLU A 77 13.55 10.95 3.64
N MET A 78 12.29 11.21 3.30
CA MET A 78 11.14 10.52 3.89
C MET A 78 11.22 9.00 3.65
N MET A 79 11.54 8.56 2.44
CA MET A 79 11.66 7.14 2.10
C MET A 79 12.90 6.48 2.69
N GLU A 80 14.00 7.21 2.88
CA GLU A 80 15.23 6.67 3.47
C GLU A 80 15.13 6.50 4.99
N LYS A 81 14.57 7.48 5.69
CA LYS A 81 14.58 7.53 7.17
C LYS A 81 13.23 7.20 7.82
N PHE A 82 12.13 7.47 7.12
CA PHE A 82 10.79 7.50 7.69
C PHE A 82 9.76 6.71 6.87
N LYS A 83 10.21 5.74 6.05
CA LYS A 83 9.32 4.94 5.17
C LYS A 83 8.10 4.38 5.91
N GLY A 84 8.28 3.94 7.16
CA GLY A 84 7.19 3.38 7.98
C GLY A 84 6.08 4.36 8.39
N TYR A 85 6.16 5.64 8.01
CA TYR A 85 5.10 6.64 8.20
C TYR A 85 4.29 6.93 6.93
N VAL A 86 4.62 6.28 5.81
CA VAL A 86 3.89 6.39 4.54
C VAL A 86 3.48 4.99 4.11
N ILE A 87 2.18 4.79 3.91
CA ILE A 87 1.61 3.48 3.57
C ILE A 87 0.89 3.58 2.23
N TYR A 88 1.20 2.63 1.34
CA TYR A 88 0.42 2.34 0.15
C TYR A 88 -0.28 1.00 0.33
N ASN A 89 -1.61 1.01 0.27
CA ASN A 89 -2.42 -0.21 0.21
C ASN A 89 -2.89 -0.42 -1.24
N PRO A 90 -2.38 -1.44 -1.94
CA PRO A 90 -2.75 -1.72 -3.33
C PRO A 90 -4.20 -2.23 -3.47
N GLU A 91 -4.71 -2.22 -4.71
CA GLU A 91 -6.03 -2.78 -5.03
C GLU A 91 -6.15 -4.25 -4.63
N LEU A 92 -5.10 -5.03 -4.93
CA LEU A 92 -5.02 -6.46 -4.66
C LEU A 92 -4.47 -6.74 -3.26
N ASP A 93 -5.14 -7.64 -2.53
CA ASP A 93 -4.74 -8.06 -1.19
C ASP A 93 -3.68 -9.17 -1.25
N PHE A 94 -2.48 -8.88 -0.75
CA PHE A 94 -1.38 -9.84 -0.72
C PHE A 94 -1.12 -10.32 0.72
N HIS A 95 -1.48 -11.57 1.00
CA HIS A 95 -1.30 -12.20 2.30
C HIS A 95 -0.63 -13.55 2.17
N PHE A 96 0.06 -13.99 3.22
CA PHE A 96 0.51 -15.38 3.32
C PHE A 96 -0.70 -16.30 3.52
N PRO A 97 -1.01 -17.20 2.57
CA PRO A 97 -2.30 -17.89 2.56
C PRO A 97 -2.45 -18.93 3.68
N LEU A 98 -1.33 -19.42 4.24
CA LEU A 98 -1.31 -20.45 5.28
C LEU A 98 -1.30 -19.88 6.70
N ILE A 99 -1.21 -18.56 6.85
CA ILE A 99 -1.16 -17.88 8.14
C ILE A 99 -2.58 -17.45 8.53
N THR A 100 -2.88 -17.54 9.82
CA THR A 100 -4.20 -17.13 10.36
C THR A 100 -4.33 -15.61 10.40
N VAL A 101 -5.56 -15.11 10.32
CA VAL A 101 -5.87 -13.68 10.46
C VAL A 101 -5.23 -13.08 11.71
N LYS A 102 -5.34 -13.78 12.85
CA LYS A 102 -4.73 -13.34 14.10
C LYS A 102 -3.21 -13.19 13.99
N GLN A 103 -2.54 -14.17 13.39
CA GLN A 103 -1.08 -14.15 13.27
C GLN A 103 -0.61 -13.01 12.34
N THR A 104 -1.31 -12.76 11.24
CA THR A 104 -1.02 -11.65 10.32
C THR A 104 -1.11 -10.30 11.06
N ILE A 105 -2.22 -10.05 11.76
CA ILE A 105 -2.45 -8.78 12.47
C ILE A 105 -1.51 -8.65 13.68
N ASP A 106 -1.29 -9.72 14.43
CA ASP A 106 -0.31 -9.73 15.54
C ASP A 106 1.09 -9.40 15.04
N PHE A 107 1.49 -9.90 13.87
CA PHE A 107 2.79 -9.62 13.28
C PHE A 107 2.92 -8.13 12.96
N ALA A 108 1.93 -7.56 12.27
CA ALA A 108 1.86 -6.13 11.96
C ALA A 108 1.92 -5.24 13.22
N LEU A 109 1.12 -5.55 14.25
CA LEU A 109 1.13 -4.76 15.48
C LEU A 109 2.43 -4.90 16.28
N LYS A 110 3.07 -6.07 16.24
CA LYS A 110 4.35 -6.29 16.91
C LYS A 110 5.46 -5.46 16.26
N THR A 111 5.50 -5.33 14.93
CA THR A 111 6.56 -4.56 14.25
C THR A 111 6.45 -3.06 14.51
N LYS A 112 5.23 -2.56 14.77
CA LYS A 112 4.97 -1.15 15.08
C LYS A 112 4.65 -0.85 16.56
N THR A 113 4.94 -1.77 17.49
CA THR A 113 4.64 -1.50 18.90
C THR A 113 5.51 -0.35 19.43
N PRO A 114 4.93 0.73 20.00
CA PRO A 114 5.70 1.83 20.58
C PRO A 114 6.57 1.39 21.75
N ALA A 115 7.75 2.01 21.90
CA ALA A 115 8.63 1.76 23.05
C ALA A 115 7.96 2.22 24.37
N LYS A 116 7.45 3.46 24.36
CA LYS A 116 6.65 4.04 25.44
C LYS A 116 5.17 3.74 25.18
N ARG A 117 4.57 2.94 26.05
CA ARG A 117 3.16 2.55 25.98
C ARG A 117 2.36 3.29 27.05
N VAL A 118 1.07 3.48 26.79
CA VAL A 118 0.13 4.07 27.74
C VAL A 118 0.06 3.21 28.99
N ASP A 119 -0.02 3.83 30.16
CA ASP A 119 -0.19 3.18 31.47
C ASP A 119 0.79 2.06 31.80
N ASN A 120 2.02 2.13 31.27
CA ASN A 120 3.05 1.08 31.41
C ASN A 120 2.60 -0.32 30.94
N MET A 121 1.62 -0.37 30.03
CA MET A 121 1.07 -1.61 29.48
C MET A 121 2.17 -2.48 28.86
N SER A 122 2.10 -3.81 29.08
CA SER A 122 3.03 -4.75 28.48
C SER A 122 2.87 -4.80 26.94
N ARG A 123 3.89 -5.29 26.23
CA ARG A 123 3.87 -5.31 24.75
C ARG A 123 2.76 -6.22 24.25
N LYS A 124 2.55 -7.32 24.97
CA LYS A 124 1.51 -8.30 24.68
C LYS A 124 0.12 -7.69 24.87
N GLU A 125 -0.13 -7.04 26.01
CA GLU A 125 -1.41 -6.37 26.28
C GLU A 125 -1.72 -5.28 25.24
N TYR A 126 -0.72 -4.50 24.82
CA TYR A 126 -0.91 -3.51 23.76
C TYR A 126 -1.33 -4.14 22.44
N VAL A 127 -0.61 -5.20 22.00
CA VAL A 127 -0.93 -5.91 20.76
C VAL A 127 -2.32 -6.56 20.84
N ASP A 128 -2.63 -7.21 21.96
CA ASP A 128 -3.92 -7.87 22.16
C ASP A 128 -5.08 -6.85 22.13
N SER A 129 -4.92 -5.70 22.80
CA SER A 129 -5.92 -4.64 22.85
C SER A 129 -6.13 -3.98 21.49
N MET A 130 -5.05 -3.62 20.79
CA MET A 130 -5.13 -2.99 19.47
C MET A 130 -5.70 -3.93 18.41
N ARG A 131 -5.30 -5.22 18.45
CA ARG A 131 -5.88 -6.24 17.56
C ARG A 131 -7.39 -6.33 17.79
N ASP A 132 -7.82 -6.46 19.04
CA ASP A 132 -9.23 -6.64 19.37
C ASP A 132 -10.05 -5.38 19.04
N LEU A 133 -9.49 -4.18 19.20
CA LEU A 133 -10.09 -2.93 18.73
C LEU A 133 -10.33 -2.97 17.22
N TRP A 134 -9.27 -3.12 16.42
CA TRP A 134 -9.38 -3.06 14.96
C TRP A 134 -10.24 -4.19 14.41
N CYS A 135 -10.09 -5.41 14.90
CA CYS A 135 -10.87 -6.53 14.40
C CYS A 135 -12.35 -6.45 14.79
N THR A 136 -12.68 -5.73 15.86
CA THR A 136 -14.07 -5.44 16.24
C THR A 136 -14.65 -4.35 15.34
N VAL A 137 -13.93 -3.26 15.10
CA VAL A 137 -14.34 -2.18 14.18
C VAL A 137 -14.63 -2.72 12.79
N PHE A 138 -13.74 -3.58 12.26
CA PHE A 138 -13.92 -4.17 10.94
C PHE A 138 -14.80 -5.44 10.94
N GLY A 139 -15.33 -5.88 12.09
CA GLY A 139 -16.22 -7.04 12.16
C GLY A 139 -15.58 -8.34 11.64
N ILE A 140 -14.28 -8.56 11.92
CA ILE A 140 -13.51 -9.75 11.54
C ILE A 140 -13.00 -10.54 12.75
N ARG A 141 -13.47 -10.25 13.96
CA ARG A 141 -13.03 -10.93 15.18
C ARG A 141 -13.30 -12.44 15.16
N HIS A 142 -14.36 -12.89 14.51
CA HIS A 142 -14.70 -14.32 14.39
C HIS A 142 -13.72 -15.11 13.51
N THR A 143 -12.90 -14.45 12.68
CA THR A 143 -11.99 -15.11 11.73
C THR A 143 -10.58 -15.33 12.28
N TYR A 144 -10.32 -15.03 13.55
CA TYR A 144 -8.97 -15.10 14.15
C TYR A 144 -8.22 -16.41 13.91
N ALA A 145 -8.92 -17.54 14.03
CA ALA A 145 -8.34 -18.88 13.86
C ALA A 145 -8.40 -19.38 12.41
N THR A 146 -8.97 -18.59 11.49
CA THR A 146 -9.09 -18.92 10.08
C THR A 146 -7.86 -18.43 9.33
N ASN A 147 -7.36 -19.24 8.40
CA ASN A 147 -6.32 -18.84 7.47
C ASN A 147 -6.82 -17.70 6.58
N VAL A 148 -5.95 -16.75 6.25
CA VAL A 148 -6.32 -15.68 5.31
C VAL A 148 -6.67 -16.26 3.93
N GLY A 149 -5.91 -17.28 3.50
CA GLY A 149 -6.12 -17.94 2.21
C GLY A 149 -5.80 -17.05 1.01
N ASN A 150 -6.10 -17.58 -0.19
CA ASN A 150 -6.00 -16.89 -1.48
C ASN A 150 -6.87 -17.65 -2.51
N ASP A 151 -6.62 -17.44 -3.81
CA ASP A 151 -7.38 -18.08 -4.89
C ASP A 151 -7.19 -19.61 -4.95
N PHE A 152 -6.13 -20.16 -4.35
CA PHE A 152 -5.79 -21.58 -4.36
C PHE A 152 -6.00 -22.27 -3.00
N VAL A 153 -5.88 -21.52 -1.91
CA VAL A 153 -5.99 -22.00 -0.54
C VAL A 153 -7.23 -21.39 0.08
N ARG A 154 -8.16 -22.25 0.51
CA ARG A 154 -9.36 -21.80 1.21
C ARG A 154 -8.99 -21.04 2.48
N GLY A 155 -9.65 -19.89 2.68
CA GLY A 155 -9.51 -19.07 3.88
C GLY A 155 -10.78 -18.27 4.12
N VAL A 156 -10.60 -17.04 4.62
CA VAL A 156 -11.69 -16.08 4.79
C VAL A 156 -12.30 -15.67 3.43
N SER A 157 -13.49 -15.09 3.46
CA SER A 157 -14.13 -14.55 2.25
C SER A 157 -13.31 -13.41 1.64
N GLY A 158 -13.55 -13.08 0.36
CA GLY A 158 -12.86 -11.98 -0.31
C GLY A 158 -13.02 -10.63 0.39
N GLY A 159 -14.23 -10.31 0.85
CA GLY A 159 -14.49 -9.08 1.61
C GLY A 159 -13.86 -9.08 3.00
N GLU A 160 -13.83 -10.22 3.70
CA GLU A 160 -13.06 -10.34 4.95
C GLU A 160 -11.55 -10.19 4.71
N ARG A 161 -11.02 -10.75 3.62
CA ARG A 161 -9.60 -10.58 3.26
C ARG A 161 -9.27 -9.11 2.98
N LYS A 162 -10.16 -8.37 2.31
CA LYS A 162 -9.98 -6.92 2.11
C LYS A 162 -9.93 -6.18 3.44
N ARG A 163 -10.84 -6.51 4.37
CA ARG A 163 -10.83 -5.95 5.73
C ARG A 163 -9.55 -6.30 6.51
N VAL A 164 -8.99 -7.50 6.35
CA VAL A 164 -7.69 -7.86 6.94
C VAL A 164 -6.58 -6.95 6.43
N SER A 165 -6.52 -6.66 5.13
CA SER A 165 -5.54 -5.70 4.57
C SER A 165 -5.70 -4.29 5.13
N LEU A 166 -6.94 -3.83 5.32
CA LEU A 166 -7.21 -2.52 5.92
C LEU A 166 -6.74 -2.47 7.37
N VAL A 167 -7.06 -3.50 8.16
CA VAL A 167 -6.59 -3.60 9.55
C VAL A 167 -5.07 -3.65 9.62
N GLU A 168 -4.41 -4.38 8.72
CA GLU A 168 -2.95 -4.41 8.65
C GLU A 168 -2.35 -3.05 8.32
N ALA A 169 -2.91 -2.32 7.37
CA ALA A 169 -2.49 -0.96 7.03
C ALA A 169 -2.66 -0.02 8.24
N LEU A 170 -3.83 -0.02 8.88
CA LEU A 170 -4.13 0.83 10.03
C LEU A 170 -3.27 0.48 11.26
N ALA A 171 -2.93 -0.80 11.45
CA ALA A 171 -2.03 -1.25 12.49
C ALA A 171 -0.61 -0.65 12.38
N MET A 172 -0.20 -0.16 11.21
CA MET A 172 1.09 0.50 11.01
C MET A 172 1.18 1.90 11.61
N ASN A 173 0.07 2.50 12.07
CA ASN A 173 0.03 3.82 12.69
C ASN A 173 0.91 4.85 11.94
N ALA A 174 0.65 4.97 10.64
CA ALA A 174 1.37 5.84 9.72
C ALA A 174 0.75 7.25 9.69
N SER A 175 1.47 8.21 9.12
CA SER A 175 0.97 9.59 8.99
C SER A 175 0.28 9.83 7.65
N VAL A 176 0.71 9.12 6.61
CA VAL A 176 0.15 9.24 5.26
C VAL A 176 -0.32 7.88 4.79
N TYR A 177 -1.59 7.81 4.41
CA TYR A 177 -2.22 6.61 3.88
C TYR A 177 -2.68 6.83 2.44
N SER A 178 -2.31 5.91 1.56
CA SER A 178 -2.66 5.92 0.15
C SER A 178 -3.37 4.60 -0.17
N PHE A 179 -4.69 4.67 -0.36
CA PHE A 179 -5.56 3.51 -0.56
C PHE A 179 -5.99 3.40 -2.02
N ASP A 180 -5.54 2.36 -2.72
CA ASP A 180 -5.88 2.12 -4.12
C ASP A 180 -7.10 1.22 -4.22
N ASN A 181 -8.24 1.80 -4.62
CA ASN A 181 -9.52 1.09 -4.79
C ASN A 181 -9.95 0.28 -3.54
N ALA A 182 -9.71 0.81 -2.34
CA ALA A 182 -9.92 0.09 -1.08
C ALA A 182 -11.38 -0.31 -0.78
N THR A 183 -12.35 0.40 -1.36
CA THR A 183 -13.79 0.11 -1.18
C THR A 183 -14.28 -1.03 -2.08
N ARG A 184 -13.48 -1.47 -3.05
CA ARG A 184 -13.84 -2.58 -3.93
C ARG A 184 -13.91 -3.89 -3.13
N GLY A 185 -15.07 -4.53 -3.18
CA GLY A 185 -15.30 -5.81 -2.48
C GLY A 185 -15.75 -5.65 -1.03
N LEU A 186 -15.93 -4.42 -0.55
CA LEU A 186 -16.62 -4.13 0.70
C LEU A 186 -18.12 -3.88 0.43
N ASP A 187 -18.96 -4.24 1.39
CA ASP A 187 -20.34 -3.78 1.45
C ASP A 187 -20.39 -2.28 1.80
N ALA A 188 -21.50 -1.62 1.46
CA ALA A 188 -21.63 -0.17 1.61
C ALA A 188 -21.48 0.33 3.06
N SER A 189 -21.97 -0.44 4.04
CA SER A 189 -21.82 -0.13 5.47
C SER A 189 -20.35 -0.15 5.89
N THR A 190 -19.64 -1.25 5.60
CA THR A 190 -18.21 -1.37 5.94
C THR A 190 -17.37 -0.31 5.22
N ALA A 191 -17.67 0.01 3.96
CA ALA A 191 -16.97 1.05 3.22
C ALA A 191 -17.15 2.45 3.85
N LEU A 192 -18.34 2.73 4.39
CA LEU A 192 -18.63 3.97 5.09
C LEU A 192 -17.88 4.03 6.43
N GLU A 193 -17.93 2.96 7.22
CA GLU A 193 -17.20 2.85 8.50
C GLU A 193 -15.70 3.06 8.31
N PHE A 194 -15.12 2.48 7.25
CA PHE A 194 -13.71 2.68 6.90
C PHE A 194 -13.36 4.16 6.64
N LEU A 195 -14.22 4.92 5.96
CA LEU A 195 -13.95 6.33 5.66
C LEU A 195 -14.01 7.24 6.90
N PHE A 196 -14.70 6.82 7.95
CA PHE A 196 -14.85 7.57 9.20
C PHE A 196 -13.95 7.08 10.34
N THR A 197 -13.14 6.05 10.09
CA THR A 197 -12.17 5.48 11.04
C THR A 197 -10.88 6.29 11.02
#